data_AF-A0A4Q4U933-F1
#
_entry.id   AF-A0A4Q4U933-F1
#
_cell.length_a   1.000
_cell.length_b   1.000
_cell.length_c   1.000
_cell.angle_alpha   90.00
_cell.angle_beta   90.00
_cell.angle_gamma   90.00
#
_symmetry.space_group_name_H-M   'P 1'
#
loop_
_entity.id
_entity.type
_entity.pdbx_description
1 polymer ?
#
loop_
_entity_poly.entity_id
_entity_poly.type
_entity_poly.pdbx_seq_one_letter_code
_entity_poly.pdbx_strand_id
1 'polypeptide(L)'
;MGQGLHWFTDMVIGKRGRLSAMAQASSGFGRSSYYERTHRQSPALIRARRPYLMKNAVVGSAIAAFAVGVYIYTIHAIGQDEFEDVKVPEAPRQPVSSNGK
;
A
#
# COMPACT_ATOMS: atom_id res chain seq x y z
N MET A 1 4.88 -3.00 -61.26
CA MET A 1 4.23 -1.86 -60.55
C MET A 1 2.74 -2.21 -60.44
N GLY A 2 2.09 -2.43 -59.30
CA GLY A 2 2.51 -2.43 -57.90
C GLY A 2 1.66 -3.40 -57.07
N GLN A 3 2.32 -4.10 -56.14
CA GLN A 3 1.74 -5.03 -55.17
C GLN A 3 1.33 -4.25 -53.90
N GLY A 4 0.33 -3.37 -54.01
CA GLY A 4 0.00 -2.40 -52.96
C GLY A 4 -1.23 -2.70 -52.11
N LEU A 5 -2.05 -3.70 -52.45
CA LEU A 5 -3.42 -3.79 -51.90
C LEU A 5 -3.81 -5.14 -51.28
N HIS A 6 -2.85 -5.98 -50.91
CA HIS A 6 -3.12 -7.25 -50.22
C HIS A 6 -2.81 -7.19 -48.71
N TRP A 7 -2.14 -6.14 -48.22
CA TRP A 7 -1.76 -6.00 -46.81
C TRP A 7 -2.92 -5.70 -45.86
N PHE A 8 -4.08 -5.27 -46.37
CA PHE A 8 -5.21 -4.90 -45.52
C PHE A 8 -6.21 -6.04 -45.27
N THR A 9 -6.28 -7.05 -46.14
CA THR A 9 -7.17 -8.20 -45.95
C THR A 9 -6.63 -9.25 -44.99
N ASP A 10 -5.31 -9.34 -44.82
CA ASP A 10 -4.68 -10.29 -43.88
C ASP A 10 -4.76 -9.87 -42.40
N MET A 11 -5.35 -8.71 -42.08
CA MET A 11 -5.49 -8.25 -40.69
C MET A 11 -6.88 -8.52 -40.07
N VAL A 12 -7.88 -8.91 -40.88
CA VAL A 12 -9.23 -9.29 -40.41
C VAL A 12 -9.43 -10.81 -40.37
N ILE A 13 -8.61 -11.57 -41.10
CA ILE A 13 -8.58 -13.04 -41.05
C ILE A 13 -7.27 -13.43 -40.39
N GLY A 14 -7.34 -13.74 -39.10
CA GLY A 14 -6.22 -14.08 -38.23
C GLY A 14 -5.40 -15.28 -38.72
N LYS A 15 -4.53 -15.04 -39.70
CA LYS A 15 -3.43 -15.92 -40.10
C LYS A 15 -2.25 -15.03 -40.42
N ARG A 16 -1.25 -15.04 -39.54
CA ARG A 16 0.17 -15.30 -39.87
C ARG A 16 1.03 -15.11 -38.62
N GLY A 17 1.20 -16.21 -37.90
CA GLY A 17 2.07 -16.33 -36.73
C GLY A 17 2.75 -17.69 -36.68
N ARG A 18 3.59 -17.97 -37.69
CA ARG A 18 4.85 -18.73 -37.60
C ARG A 18 4.84 -20.02 -36.75
N LEU A 19 4.64 -21.15 -37.43
CA LEU A 19 5.05 -22.47 -36.96
C LEU A 19 6.59 -22.52 -36.86
N SER A 20 7.14 -22.39 -35.65
CA SER A 20 8.48 -22.85 -35.25
C SER A 20 8.66 -22.63 -33.76
N ALA A 21 8.18 -23.57 -32.94
CA ALA A 21 8.60 -23.74 -31.54
C ALA A 21 8.12 -25.10 -31.03
N MET A 22 8.63 -26.17 -31.64
CA MET A 22 8.75 -27.46 -30.96
C MET A 22 10.04 -27.41 -30.14
N ALA A 23 9.94 -26.82 -28.95
CA ALA A 23 10.99 -26.87 -27.94
C ALA A 23 10.32 -27.17 -26.60
N GLN A 24 10.66 -28.34 -26.08
CA GLN A 24 10.45 -28.83 -24.73
C GLN A 24 9.98 -27.80 -23.68
N ALA A 25 8.88 -28.12 -23.01
CA ALA A 25 8.76 -27.94 -21.56
C ALA A 25 7.67 -28.87 -21.01
N SER A 26 7.82 -30.18 -21.19
CA SER A 26 7.20 -31.17 -20.31
C SER A 26 7.99 -31.22 -19.00
N SER A 27 7.75 -30.27 -18.10
CA SER A 27 8.25 -30.35 -16.73
C SER A 27 7.16 -29.91 -15.77
N GLY A 28 6.39 -30.90 -15.34
CA GLY A 28 5.54 -30.81 -14.16
C GLY A 28 4.07 -30.61 -14.48
N PHE A 29 3.34 -31.72 -14.59
CA PHE A 29 1.99 -31.80 -14.01
C PHE A 29 2.16 -31.65 -12.48
N GLY A 30 2.43 -30.42 -12.02
CA GLY A 30 2.78 -30.10 -10.64
C GLY A 30 1.57 -29.53 -9.91
N ARG A 31 1.09 -30.28 -8.91
CA ARG A 31 0.11 -29.98 -7.84
C ARG A 31 -0.55 -28.58 -7.89
N SER A 32 -1.89 -28.59 -7.82
CA SER A 32 -2.81 -27.45 -7.66
C SER A 32 -2.66 -26.64 -6.36
N SER A 33 -1.44 -26.39 -5.89
CA SER A 33 -1.19 -25.53 -4.73
C SER A 33 -0.95 -24.09 -5.17
N TYR A 34 -1.69 -23.17 -4.56
CA TYR A 34 -1.64 -21.72 -4.78
C TYR A 34 -0.27 -21.07 -4.46
N TYR A 35 0.64 -21.81 -3.82
CA TYR A 35 1.95 -21.34 -3.40
C TYR A 35 3.06 -22.22 -3.98
N GLU A 36 4.11 -21.57 -4.46
CA GLU A 36 5.38 -22.21 -4.81
C GLU A 36 6.10 -22.72 -3.55
N ARG A 37 7.02 -23.69 -3.68
CA ARG A 37 7.82 -24.23 -2.54
C ARG A 37 8.58 -23.13 -1.79
N THR A 38 8.83 -22.02 -2.46
CA THR A 38 9.57 -20.86 -1.95
C THR A 38 8.64 -19.77 -1.38
N HIS A 39 7.35 -20.06 -1.14
CA HIS A 39 6.32 -19.09 -0.74
C HIS A 39 6.18 -17.89 -1.71
N ARG A 40 6.69 -18.04 -2.93
CA ARG A 40 6.62 -17.01 -3.97
C ARG A 40 5.25 -17.07 -4.64
N GLN A 41 4.73 -15.91 -4.99
CA GLN A 41 3.48 -15.83 -5.72
C GLN A 41 3.70 -16.34 -7.16
N SER A 42 2.85 -17.25 -7.65
CA SER A 42 3.04 -17.82 -8.99
C SER A 42 2.96 -16.76 -10.09
N PRO A 43 3.70 -16.92 -11.22
CA PRO A 43 3.72 -15.92 -12.30
C PRO A 43 2.34 -15.61 -12.87
N ALA A 44 1.46 -16.61 -12.93
CA ALA A 44 0.07 -16.46 -13.35
C ALA A 44 -0.74 -15.56 -12.41
N LEU A 45 -0.56 -15.73 -11.10
CA LEU A 45 -1.26 -14.96 -10.08
C LEU A 45 -0.79 -13.50 -10.01
N ILE A 46 0.50 -13.24 -10.25
CA ILE A 46 1.07 -11.88 -10.30
C ILE A 46 0.40 -11.07 -11.41
N ARG A 47 0.29 -11.62 -12.63
CA ARG A 47 -0.37 -10.94 -13.76
C ARG A 47 -1.83 -10.58 -13.45
N ALA A 48 -2.58 -11.49 -12.84
CA ALA A 48 -3.97 -11.26 -12.48
C ALA A 48 -4.15 -10.15 -11.42
N ARG A 49 -3.17 -9.96 -10.51
CA ARG A 49 -3.24 -8.96 -9.43
C ARG A 49 -2.64 -7.60 -9.76
N ARG A 50 -1.88 -7.47 -10.86
CA ARG A 50 -1.27 -6.19 -11.30
C ARG A 50 -2.22 -4.99 -11.23
N PRO A 51 -3.46 -5.06 -11.73
CA PRO A 51 -4.34 -3.87 -11.74
C PRO A 51 -4.85 -3.45 -10.35
N TYR A 52 -4.93 -4.38 -9.39
CA TYR A 52 -5.49 -4.11 -8.05
C TYR A 52 -4.41 -3.76 -7.03
N LEU A 53 -3.18 -4.20 -7.22
CA LEU A 53 -2.06 -3.85 -6.36
C LEU A 53 -1.86 -2.33 -6.28
N MET A 54 -1.88 -1.64 -7.42
CA MET A 54 -1.70 -0.18 -7.45
C MET A 54 -2.91 0.55 -6.88
N LYS A 55 -4.13 0.15 -7.27
CA LYS A 55 -5.37 0.80 -6.78
C LYS A 55 -5.52 0.64 -5.26
N ASN A 56 -5.26 -0.55 -4.73
CA ASN A 56 -5.34 -0.82 -3.29
C ASN A 56 -4.21 -0.15 -2.52
N ALA A 57 -3.01 -0.06 -3.09
CA ALA A 57 -1.91 0.68 -2.47
C ALA A 57 -2.23 2.17 -2.36
N VAL A 58 -2.81 2.77 -3.41
CA VAL A 58 -3.23 4.17 -3.39
C VAL A 58 -4.29 4.40 -2.31
N VAL A 59 -5.38 3.62 -2.31
CA VAL A 59 -6.43 3.77 -1.30
C VAL A 59 -5.90 3.50 0.11
N GLY A 60 -5.08 2.46 0.30
CA GLY A 60 -4.45 2.15 1.57
C GLY A 60 -3.53 3.27 2.06
N SER A 61 -2.74 3.85 1.16
CA SER A 61 -1.88 4.99 1.49
C SER A 61 -2.68 6.25 1.86
N ALA A 62 -3.80 6.51 1.19
CA ALA A 62 -4.67 7.63 1.52
C ALA A 62 -5.27 7.49 2.94
N ILE A 63 -5.75 6.29 3.28
CA ILE A 63 -6.27 6.00 4.62
C ILE A 63 -5.17 6.12 5.68
N ALA A 64 -3.98 5.57 5.40
CA ALA A 64 -2.84 5.65 6.31
C ALA A 64 -2.39 7.10 6.54
N ALA A 65 -2.27 7.89 5.48
CA ALA A 65 -1.93 9.30 5.56
C ALA A 65 -2.96 10.11 6.35
N PHE A 66 -4.26 9.82 6.15
CA PHE A 66 -5.32 10.45 6.93
C PHE A 66 -5.19 10.14 8.43
N ALA A 67 -5.00 8.87 8.80
CA ALA A 67 -4.84 8.46 10.20
C ALA A 67 -3.60 9.10 10.85
N VAL A 68 -2.46 9.09 10.16
CA VAL A 68 -1.22 9.73 10.62
C VAL A 68 -1.42 11.24 10.74
N GLY A 69 -2.11 11.88 9.79
CA GLY A 69 -2.42 13.31 9.84
C GLY A 69 -3.24 13.68 11.07
N VAL A 70 -4.30 12.91 11.38
CA VAL A 70 -5.09 13.11 12.60
C VAL A 70 -4.23 12.94 13.85
N TYR A 71 -3.41 11.88 13.93
CA TYR A 71 -2.52 11.63 15.06
C TYR A 71 -1.51 12.77 15.29
N ILE A 72 -0.89 13.26 14.22
CA ILE A 72 0.04 14.39 14.31
C ILE A 72 -0.71 15.65 14.74
N TYR A 73 -1.89 15.90 14.16
CA TYR A 73 -2.71 17.06 14.50
C TYR A 73 -3.12 17.07 15.96
N THR A 74 -3.54 15.93 16.54
CA THR A 74 -3.97 15.89 17.94
C THR A 74 -2.85 16.27 18.90
N ILE A 75 -1.62 15.79 18.67
CA ILE A 75 -0.46 16.16 19.50
C ILE A 75 -0.15 17.65 19.39
N HIS A 76 -0.18 18.21 18.16
CA HIS A 76 0.04 19.65 17.97
C HIS A 76 -1.07 20.49 18.60
N ALA A 77 -2.33 20.11 18.41
CA ALA A 77 -3.50 20.85 18.89
C ALA A 77 -3.57 20.91 20.41
N ILE A 78 -3.28 19.80 21.10
CA ILE A 78 -3.27 19.75 22.57
C ILE A 78 -2.06 20.50 23.14
N GLY A 79 -0.91 20.45 22.46
CA GLY A 79 0.30 21.15 22.91
C GLY A 79 0.23 22.67 22.87
N GLN A 80 -0.81 23.25 22.26
CA GLN A 80 -1.04 24.70 22.23
C GLN A 80 -2.00 25.20 23.31
N ASP A 81 -2.45 24.34 24.23
CA ASP A 81 -3.29 24.76 25.35
C ASP A 81 -2.42 25.51 26.39
N GLU A 82 -2.62 26.82 26.51
CA GLU A 82 -1.99 27.65 27.52
C GLU A 82 -2.64 27.37 28.89
N PHE A 83 -1.96 26.58 29.72
CA PHE A 83 -2.38 26.26 31.10
C PHE A 83 -2.34 27.48 32.05
N GLU A 84 -2.53 28.70 31.56
CA GLU A 84 -2.51 29.94 32.35
C GLU A 84 -3.72 30.07 33.28
N ASP A 85 -4.83 29.36 33.02
CA ASP A 85 -5.99 29.39 33.90
C ASP A 85 -5.81 28.54 35.17
N VAL A 86 -4.80 27.65 35.21
CA VAL A 86 -4.48 26.85 36.40
C VAL A 86 -3.62 27.67 37.36
N LYS A 87 -4.29 28.48 38.17
CA LYS A 87 -3.69 29.20 39.31
C LYS A 87 -3.23 28.17 40.35
N VAL A 88 -1.92 27.96 40.47
CA VAL A 88 -1.34 27.08 41.49
C VAL A 88 -1.59 27.74 42.85
N PRO A 89 -2.33 27.12 43.79
CA PRO A 89 -2.46 27.65 45.13
C PRO A 89 -1.09 27.71 45.80
N GLU A 90 -0.78 28.82 46.48
CA GLU A 90 0.44 28.98 47.29
C GLU A 90 0.65 27.74 48.17
N ALA A 91 1.88 27.22 48.21
CA ALA A 91 2.23 26.07 49.03
C ALA A 91 1.73 26.28 50.48
N PRO A 92 1.19 25.25 51.17
CA PRO A 92 0.61 25.41 52.49
C PRO A 92 1.56 26.16 53.43
N ARG A 93 1.12 27.31 53.94
CA ARG A 93 1.87 28.09 54.94
C ARG A 93 2.25 27.16 56.09
N GLN A 94 3.55 27.01 56.32
CA GLN A 94 4.05 26.24 57.45
C GLN A 94 3.42 26.80 58.74
N PRO A 95 2.86 25.95 59.61
CA PRO A 95 2.28 26.43 60.85
C PRO A 95 3.37 27.09 61.68
N VAL A 96 3.23 28.40 61.89
CA VAL A 96 4.05 29.16 62.83
C VAL A 96 3.95 28.49 64.19
N SER A 97 5.02 27.81 64.61
CA SER A 97 5.16 27.32 65.98
C SER A 97 5.29 28.52 66.90
N SER A 98 4.17 28.93 67.48
CA SER A 98 4.12 29.89 68.56
C SER A 98 4.74 29.27 69.82
N ASN A 99 6.05 29.37 69.97
CA ASN A 99 6.72 29.05 71.22
C ASN A 99 6.53 30.24 72.18
N GLY A 100 5.49 30.17 73.00
CA GLY A 100 5.30 31.09 74.10
C GLY A 100 6.25 30.75 75.24
N LYS A 101 7.19 31.66 75.54
CA LYS A 101 7.69 32.01 76.88
C LYS A 101 8.21 33.44 76.86
#